data_AF-A0A542GD75-F1
#
_entry.id   AF-A0A542GD75-F1
#
_cell.length_a   1.000
_cell.length_b   1.000
_cell.length_c   1.000
_cell.angle_alpha   90.00
_cell.angle_beta   90.00
_cell.angle_gamma   90.00
#
_symmetry.space_group_name_H-M   'P 1'
#
loop_
_entity.id
_entity.type
_entity.pdbx_description
1 polymer ?
#
loop_
_entity_poly.entity_id
_entity_poly.type
_entity_poly.pdbx_seq_one_letter_code
_entity_poly.pdbx_strand_id
1 'polypeptide(L)'
;MPADDELFGALLYLEAHAGALKSVAARRASALDRTRLWEYLRQQADVHQSRAVDGARAAGAEWAELASALAVNAPSAAYNKALRLRAAALTNPADPDLPVRRTPEAVLLAERQAAAQAAAERRAEEEASRRHALMAPVAHRLLEHRVVLDDDDDVTFWLDQIEAVLPHCETPTQFVSLGIYVEAVVRELNKADRAARTAEKGEGALAAVAAAAALVAGG
;
A
#
# COMPACT_ATOMS: atom_id res chain seq x y z
N MET A 1 -8.74 25.57 -6.98
CA MET A 1 -7.29 25.90 -6.97
C MET A 1 -6.86 26.05 -8.42
N PRO A 2 -5.93 26.97 -8.76
CA PRO A 2 -5.33 26.99 -10.09
C PRO A 2 -4.65 25.64 -10.37
N ALA A 3 -4.45 25.29 -11.64
CA ALA A 3 -3.64 24.14 -12.01
C ALA A 3 -2.17 24.33 -11.56
N ASP A 4 -1.47 23.23 -11.30
CA ASP A 4 -0.11 23.24 -10.71
C ASP A 4 0.91 24.02 -11.57
N ASP A 5 0.69 24.12 -12.88
CA ASP A 5 1.53 24.82 -13.86
C ASP A 5 1.29 26.33 -13.95
N GLU A 6 0.11 26.81 -13.56
CA GLU A 6 -0.25 28.24 -13.58
C GLU A 6 -0.07 28.92 -12.22
N LEU A 7 0.20 28.14 -11.18
CA LEU A 7 0.22 28.56 -9.77
C LEU A 7 1.24 29.67 -9.48
N PHE A 8 2.42 29.62 -10.12
CA PHE A 8 3.43 30.67 -9.99
C PHE A 8 2.95 32.00 -10.60
N GLY A 9 2.34 31.95 -11.79
CA GLY A 9 1.78 33.14 -12.45
C GLY A 9 0.63 33.76 -11.65
N ALA A 10 -0.26 32.91 -11.13
CA ALA A 10 -1.35 33.34 -10.26
C ALA A 10 -0.84 34.02 -8.99
N LEU A 11 0.23 33.51 -8.38
CA LEU A 11 0.85 34.10 -7.19
C LEU A 11 1.43 35.49 -7.48
N LEU A 12 2.21 35.62 -8.56
CA LEU A 12 2.76 36.91 -8.98
C LEU A 12 1.66 37.93 -9.29
N TYR A 13 0.58 37.48 -9.93
CA TYR A 13 -0.59 38.32 -10.19
C TYR A 13 -1.24 38.81 -8.89
N LEU A 14 -1.45 37.93 -7.91
CA LEU A 14 -2.03 38.28 -6.61
C LEU A 14 -1.13 39.26 -5.83
N GLU A 15 0.19 39.12 -5.92
CA GLU A 15 1.14 40.06 -5.32
C GLU A 15 1.06 41.45 -5.95
N ALA A 16 1.07 41.52 -7.28
CA ALA A 16 0.97 42.78 -8.02
C ALA A 16 -0.32 43.55 -7.71
N HIS A 17 -1.43 42.84 -7.45
CA HIS A 17 -2.74 43.44 -7.22
C HIS A 17 -3.16 43.51 -5.75
N ALA A 18 -2.28 43.16 -4.81
CA ALA A 18 -2.60 43.13 -3.38
C ALA A 18 -3.08 44.49 -2.83
N GLY A 19 -2.59 45.60 -3.40
CA GLY A 19 -2.99 46.97 -3.04
C GLY A 19 -4.39 47.38 -3.52
N ALA A 20 -4.98 46.67 -4.49
CA ALA A 20 -6.32 46.97 -5.01
C ALA A 20 -7.45 46.53 -4.06
N LEU A 21 -7.14 45.74 -3.04
CA LEU A 21 -8.09 45.24 -2.06
C LEU A 21 -8.48 46.34 -1.06
N LYS A 22 -9.74 46.77 -1.14
CA LYS A 22 -10.28 47.89 -0.34
C LYS A 22 -10.53 47.54 1.14
N SER A 23 -10.81 46.27 1.44
CA SER A 23 -11.12 45.80 2.80
C SER A 23 -9.86 45.33 3.53
N VAL A 24 -9.73 45.68 4.81
CA VAL A 24 -8.66 45.16 5.69
C VAL A 24 -8.76 43.63 5.82
N ALA A 25 -9.98 43.09 5.93
CA ALA A 25 -10.20 41.65 6.02
C ALA A 25 -9.79 40.94 4.71
N ALA A 26 -10.13 41.52 3.56
CA ALA A 26 -9.72 40.98 2.26
C ALA A 26 -8.20 41.01 2.07
N ARG A 27 -7.53 42.11 2.47
CA ARG A 27 -6.07 42.21 2.46
C ARG A 27 -5.40 41.15 3.35
N ARG A 28 -5.96 40.91 4.55
CA ARG A 28 -5.46 39.88 5.46
C ARG A 28 -5.61 38.47 4.90
N ALA A 29 -6.79 38.14 4.37
CA ALA A 29 -7.04 36.83 3.75
C ALA A 29 -6.10 36.59 2.56
N SER A 30 -6.00 37.56 1.64
CA SER A 30 -5.09 37.49 0.50
C SER A 30 -3.62 37.37 0.89
N ALA A 31 -3.18 38.02 1.98
CA ALA A 31 -1.81 37.85 2.48
C ALA A 31 -1.54 36.42 2.99
N LEU A 32 -2.48 35.85 3.74
CA LEU A 32 -2.37 34.46 4.22
C LEU A 32 -2.38 33.46 3.07
N ASP A 33 -3.23 33.67 2.06
CA ASP A 33 -3.30 32.79 0.90
C ASP A 33 -2.01 32.85 0.09
N ARG A 34 -1.43 34.04 -0.15
CA ARG A 34 -0.12 34.15 -0.81
C ARG A 34 0.98 33.46 -0.02
N THR A 35 0.99 33.55 1.31
CA THR A 35 1.96 32.80 2.14
C THR A 35 1.81 31.29 1.97
N ARG A 36 0.56 30.78 1.96
CA ARG A 36 0.29 29.35 1.73
C ARG A 36 0.72 28.90 0.34
N LEU A 37 0.47 29.72 -0.68
CA LEU A 37 0.87 29.45 -2.05
C LEU A 37 2.39 29.41 -2.22
N TRP A 38 3.12 30.35 -1.60
CA TRP A 38 4.59 30.30 -1.57
C TRP A 38 5.12 29.06 -0.85
N GLU A 39 4.50 28.67 0.26
CA GLU A 39 4.88 27.45 0.98
C GLU A 39 4.66 26.21 0.11
N TYR A 40 3.51 26.13 -0.55
CA TYR A 40 3.21 25.03 -1.48
C TYR A 40 4.21 24.97 -2.64
N LEU A 41 4.50 26.09 -3.29
CA LEU A 41 5.49 26.15 -4.37
C LEU A 41 6.88 25.73 -3.89
N ARG A 42 7.29 26.13 -2.69
CA ARG A 42 8.56 25.71 -2.10
C ARG A 42 8.60 24.19 -1.88
N GLN A 43 7.52 23.60 -1.38
CA GLN A 43 7.43 22.16 -1.19
C GLN A 43 7.51 21.40 -2.53
N GLN A 44 6.80 21.87 -3.56
CA GLN A 44 6.90 21.29 -4.91
C GLN A 44 8.30 21.45 -5.50
N ALA A 45 8.92 22.63 -5.36
CA ALA A 45 10.27 22.88 -5.81
C ALA A 45 11.29 21.93 -5.19
N ASP A 46 11.18 21.63 -3.89
CA ASP A 46 12.05 20.65 -3.22
C ASP A 46 11.91 19.24 -3.84
N VAL A 47 10.68 18.81 -4.15
CA VAL A 47 10.41 17.51 -4.81
C VAL A 47 11.01 17.47 -6.22
N HIS A 48 10.77 18.50 -7.03
CA HIS A 48 11.33 18.60 -8.38
C HIS A 48 12.86 18.69 -8.38
N GLN A 49 13.45 19.44 -7.44
CA GLN A 49 14.89 19.53 -7.29
C GLN A 49 15.50 18.18 -6.86
N SER A 50 14.84 17.43 -5.97
CA SER A 50 15.26 16.06 -5.63
C SER A 50 15.28 15.15 -6.87
N ARG A 51 14.20 15.15 -7.67
CA ARG A 51 14.13 14.36 -8.91
C ARG A 51 15.20 14.76 -9.92
N ALA A 52 15.49 16.05 -10.04
CA ALA A 52 16.55 16.55 -10.92
C ALA A 52 17.95 16.09 -10.46
N VAL A 53 18.20 16.04 -9.15
CA VAL A 53 19.43 15.48 -8.59
C VAL A 53 19.54 13.99 -8.91
N ASP A 54 18.47 13.21 -8.71
CA ASP A 54 18.47 11.79 -9.04
C ASP A 54 18.71 11.55 -10.54
N GLY A 55 18.08 12.35 -11.40
CA GLY A 55 18.31 12.32 -12.86
C GLY A 55 19.75 12.66 -13.25
N ALA A 56 20.34 13.68 -12.62
CA ALA A 56 21.75 14.04 -12.84
C ALA A 56 22.70 12.92 -12.39
N ARG A 57 22.43 12.31 -11.22
CA ARG A 57 23.22 11.16 -10.72
C ARG A 57 23.10 9.94 -11.63
N ALA A 58 21.92 9.66 -12.16
CA ALA A 58 21.72 8.58 -13.12
C ALA A 58 22.45 8.82 -14.45
N ALA A 59 22.59 10.09 -14.86
CA ALA A 59 23.39 10.50 -16.01
C ALA A 59 24.91 10.53 -15.74
N GLY A 60 25.36 10.17 -14.54
CA GLY A 60 26.77 10.09 -14.16
C GLY A 60 27.38 11.39 -13.64
N ALA A 61 26.60 12.43 -13.36
CA ALA A 61 27.10 13.68 -12.81
C ALA A 61 27.69 13.47 -11.41
N GLU A 62 28.88 14.00 -11.14
CA GLU A 62 29.56 13.88 -9.86
C GLU A 62 29.06 14.87 -8.80
N TRP A 63 29.22 14.54 -7.52
CA TRP A 63 28.81 15.43 -6.42
C TRP A 63 29.53 16.78 -6.44
N ALA A 64 30.73 16.84 -7.02
CA ALA A 64 31.46 18.09 -7.23
C ALA A 64 30.76 19.00 -8.24
N GLU A 65 30.20 18.45 -9.31
CA GLU A 65 29.45 19.20 -10.33
C GLU A 65 28.10 19.68 -9.76
N LEU A 66 27.45 18.83 -8.96
CA LEU A 66 26.20 19.15 -8.28
C LEU A 66 26.35 20.21 -7.18
N ALA A 67 27.54 20.41 -6.62
CA ALA A 67 27.75 21.39 -5.56
C ALA A 67 27.35 22.80 -6.01
N SER A 68 27.81 23.23 -7.18
CA SER A 68 27.43 24.53 -7.75
C SER A 68 25.94 24.60 -8.08
N ALA A 69 25.39 23.56 -8.71
CA ALA A 69 23.97 23.50 -9.09
C ALA A 69 23.02 23.55 -7.87
N LEU A 70 23.47 22.98 -6.74
CA LEU A 70 22.76 23.00 -5.46
C LEU A 70 23.13 24.19 -4.58
N ALA A 71 23.91 25.16 -5.08
CA ALA A 71 24.35 26.34 -4.35
C ALA A 71 25.03 26.02 -3.00
N VAL A 72 25.96 25.06 -3.01
CA VAL A 72 26.79 24.68 -1.87
C VAL A 72 28.26 24.59 -2.26
N ASN A 73 29.15 24.76 -1.29
CA ASN A 73 30.58 24.96 -1.56
C ASN A 73 31.41 23.67 -1.55
N ALA A 74 30.80 22.50 -1.33
CA ALA A 74 31.53 21.24 -1.22
C ALA A 74 30.69 20.03 -1.71
N PRO A 75 31.32 18.98 -2.25
CA PRO A 75 30.63 17.75 -2.67
C PRO A 75 29.85 17.07 -1.54
N SER A 76 30.43 17.03 -0.33
CA SER A 76 29.75 16.47 0.85
C SER A 76 28.53 17.28 1.27
N ALA A 77 28.57 18.60 1.11
CA ALA A 77 27.41 19.47 1.35
C ALA A 77 26.33 19.25 0.28
N ALA A 78 26.72 18.96 -0.97
CA ALA A 78 25.80 18.63 -2.06
C ALA A 78 25.05 17.33 -1.76
N TYR A 79 25.78 16.29 -1.36
CA TYR A 79 25.20 15.02 -0.91
C TYR A 79 24.22 15.22 0.26
N ASN A 80 24.62 15.94 1.30
CA ASN A 80 23.76 16.18 2.45
C ASN A 80 22.51 17.01 2.10
N LYS A 81 22.64 18.00 1.21
CA LYS A 81 21.50 18.78 0.74
C LYS A 81 20.56 17.92 -0.10
N ALA A 82 21.09 17.08 -0.99
CA ALA A 82 20.29 16.12 -1.76
C ALA A 82 19.49 15.17 -0.86
N LEU A 83 20.12 14.62 0.19
CA LEU A 83 19.40 13.81 1.17
C LEU A 83 18.27 14.59 1.85
N ARG A 84 18.51 15.84 2.28
CA ARG A 84 17.45 16.65 2.90
C ARG A 84 16.30 16.98 1.95
N LEU A 85 16.58 17.17 0.65
CA LEU A 85 15.56 17.38 -0.37
C LEU A 85 14.67 16.14 -0.54
N ARG A 86 15.25 14.93 -0.44
CA ARG A 86 14.47 13.67 -0.48
C ARG A 86 13.43 13.56 0.62
N ALA A 87 13.63 14.22 1.78
CA ALA A 87 12.61 14.24 2.83
C ALA A 87 11.24 14.76 2.33
N ALA A 88 11.23 15.66 1.34
CA ALA A 88 9.99 16.17 0.76
C ALA A 88 9.23 15.12 -0.08
N ALA A 89 9.89 14.05 -0.51
CA ALA A 89 9.31 12.97 -1.30
C ALA A 89 8.97 11.72 -0.45
N LEU A 90 9.29 11.73 0.83
CA LEU A 90 9.08 10.58 1.72
C LEU A 90 7.89 10.80 2.65
N THR A 91 7.08 9.76 2.80
CA THR A 91 6.08 9.66 3.86
C THR A 91 6.76 9.24 5.16
N ASN A 92 6.37 9.85 6.28
CA ASN A 92 6.88 9.42 7.58
C ASN A 92 6.18 8.13 8.01
N PRO A 93 6.92 7.02 8.15
CA PRO A 93 6.31 5.73 8.50
C PRO A 93 5.80 5.66 9.94
N ALA A 94 6.29 6.52 10.85
CA ALA A 94 5.83 6.54 12.24
C ALA A 94 4.51 7.33 12.40
N ASP A 95 4.28 8.30 11.52
CA ASP A 95 3.07 9.11 11.49
C ASP A 95 2.89 9.66 10.07
N PRO A 96 2.04 9.03 9.23
CA PRO A 96 1.85 9.43 7.84
C PRO A 96 1.38 10.86 7.64
N ASP A 97 0.74 11.46 8.66
CA ASP A 97 0.21 12.82 8.61
C ASP A 97 1.30 13.88 8.88
N LEU A 98 2.48 13.46 9.36
CA LEU A 98 3.62 14.34 9.62
C LEU A 98 4.70 14.21 8.54
N PRO A 99 5.30 15.32 8.10
CA PRO A 99 6.39 15.26 7.14
C PRO A 99 7.67 14.66 7.76
N VAL A 100 8.47 13.96 6.94
CA VAL A 100 9.79 13.48 7.36
C VAL A 100 10.68 14.68 7.68
N ARG A 101 11.41 14.61 8.81
CA ARG A 101 12.36 15.65 9.19
C ARG A 101 13.42 15.81 8.11
N ARG A 102 13.74 17.05 7.76
CA ARG A 102 14.75 17.41 6.74
C ARG A 102 16.19 17.28 7.27
N THR A 103 16.53 16.10 7.80
CA THR A 103 17.89 15.73 8.19
C THR A 103 18.32 14.45 7.47
N PRO A 104 19.61 14.31 7.08
CA PRO A 104 20.10 13.11 6.39
C PRO A 104 19.77 11.80 7.11
N GLU A 105 19.91 11.78 8.44
CA GLU A 105 19.69 10.59 9.27
C GLU A 105 18.22 10.17 9.29
N ALA A 106 17.30 11.15 9.36
CA ALA A 106 15.86 10.89 9.36
C ALA A 106 15.39 10.35 8.00
N VAL A 107 15.96 10.88 6.90
CA VAL A 107 15.69 10.42 5.54
C VAL A 107 16.14 8.97 5.35
N LEU A 108 17.39 8.66 5.73
CA LEU A 108 17.91 7.29 5.63
C LEU A 108 17.12 6.30 6.50
N LEU A 109 16.66 6.72 7.67
CA LEU A 109 15.81 5.88 8.53
C LEU A 109 14.45 5.60 7.86
N ALA A 110 13.79 6.64 7.34
CA ALA A 110 12.51 6.51 6.66
C ALA A 110 12.61 5.62 5.41
N GLU A 111 13.66 5.80 4.59
CA GLU A 111 13.93 4.93 3.43
C GLU A 111 14.11 3.46 3.85
N ARG A 112 14.87 3.19 4.92
CA ARG A 112 15.07 1.82 5.44
C ARG A 112 13.76 1.19 5.93
N GLN A 113 12.94 1.96 6.63
CA GLN A 113 11.64 1.49 7.14
C GLN A 113 10.68 1.21 5.99
N ALA A 114 10.58 2.11 5.02
CA ALA A 114 9.77 1.90 3.82
C ALA A 114 10.23 0.66 3.04
N ALA A 115 11.55 0.47 2.86
CA ALA A 115 12.10 -0.71 2.21
C ALA A 115 11.81 -2.01 2.98
N ALA A 116 11.90 -1.98 4.32
CA ALA A 116 11.59 -3.12 5.18
C ALA A 116 10.09 -3.48 5.12
N GLN A 117 9.21 -2.48 5.12
CA GLN A 117 7.77 -2.68 4.99
C GLN A 117 7.43 -3.27 3.61
N ALA A 118 7.92 -2.68 2.52
CA ALA A 118 7.71 -3.20 1.18
C ALA A 118 8.26 -4.64 1.02
N ALA A 119 9.36 -4.98 1.70
CA ALA A 119 9.86 -6.35 1.74
C ALA A 119 8.98 -7.29 2.55
N ALA A 120 8.38 -6.83 3.65
CA ALA A 120 7.43 -7.61 4.42
C ALA A 120 6.13 -7.87 3.64
N GLU A 121 5.61 -6.85 2.96
CA GLU A 121 4.43 -6.95 2.08
C GLU A 121 4.65 -7.97 0.96
N ARG A 122 5.78 -7.88 0.23
CA ARG A 122 6.12 -8.88 -0.80
C ARG A 122 6.20 -10.30 -0.25
N ARG A 123 6.82 -10.50 0.92
CA ARG A 123 6.87 -11.82 1.56
C ARG A 123 5.48 -12.36 1.91
N ALA A 124 4.60 -11.49 2.40
CA ALA A 124 3.22 -11.86 2.71
C ALA A 124 2.44 -12.22 1.43
N GLU A 125 2.62 -11.48 0.34
CA GLU A 125 2.01 -11.79 -0.96
C GLU A 125 2.51 -13.12 -1.55
N GLU A 126 3.82 -13.38 -1.48
CA GLU A 126 4.43 -14.66 -1.89
C GLU A 126 3.90 -15.83 -1.06
N GLU A 127 3.76 -15.64 0.26
CA GLU A 127 3.19 -16.65 1.14
C GLU A 127 1.71 -16.91 0.85
N ALA A 128 0.91 -15.85 0.68
CA ALA A 128 -0.50 -15.96 0.31
C ALA A 128 -0.66 -16.71 -1.03
N SER A 129 0.19 -16.40 -2.02
CA SER A 129 0.18 -17.07 -3.33
C SER A 129 0.54 -18.56 -3.22
N ARG A 130 1.56 -18.90 -2.42
CA ARG A 130 1.92 -20.31 -2.16
C ARG A 130 0.79 -21.07 -1.47
N ARG A 131 0.15 -20.46 -0.47
CA ARG A 131 -0.99 -21.06 0.24
C ARG A 131 -2.18 -21.25 -0.70
N HIS A 132 -2.50 -20.25 -1.52
CA HIS A 132 -3.56 -20.34 -2.51
C HIS A 132 -3.35 -21.51 -3.49
N ALA A 133 -2.13 -21.70 -3.99
CA ALA A 133 -1.80 -22.81 -4.90
C ALA A 133 -2.12 -24.20 -4.31
N LEU A 134 -2.06 -24.34 -2.98
CA LEU A 134 -2.45 -25.56 -2.27
C LEU A 134 -3.96 -25.58 -1.94
N MET A 135 -4.54 -24.43 -1.61
CA MET A 135 -5.93 -24.28 -1.18
C MET A 135 -6.92 -24.46 -2.34
N ALA A 136 -6.64 -23.90 -3.51
CA ALA A 136 -7.57 -23.88 -4.64
C ALA A 136 -7.96 -25.29 -5.13
N PRO A 137 -7.05 -26.27 -5.26
CA PRO A 137 -7.43 -27.64 -5.60
C PRO A 137 -8.29 -28.32 -4.53
N VAL A 138 -8.06 -28.01 -3.25
CA VAL A 138 -8.86 -28.59 -2.15
C VAL A 138 -10.25 -27.97 -2.10
N ALA A 139 -10.36 -26.65 -2.32
CA ALA A 139 -11.63 -25.96 -2.49
C ALA A 139 -12.45 -26.55 -3.66
N HIS A 140 -11.81 -26.84 -4.80
CA HIS A 140 -12.47 -27.53 -5.91
C HIS A 140 -13.01 -28.90 -5.49
N ARG A 141 -12.22 -29.73 -4.79
CA ARG A 141 -12.67 -31.05 -4.31
C ARG A 141 -13.83 -30.97 -3.32
N LEU A 142 -13.87 -29.95 -2.46
CA LEU A 142 -15.01 -29.73 -1.57
C LEU A 142 -16.29 -29.44 -2.39
N LEU A 143 -16.19 -28.63 -3.45
CA LEU A 143 -17.32 -28.35 -4.34
C LEU A 143 -17.73 -29.57 -5.18
N GLU A 144 -16.79 -30.41 -5.62
CA GLU A 144 -17.09 -31.69 -6.30
C GLU A 144 -17.96 -32.61 -5.43
N HIS A 145 -17.75 -32.58 -4.11
CA HIS A 145 -18.52 -33.35 -3.13
C HIS A 145 -19.66 -32.54 -2.50
N ARG A 146 -20.02 -31.37 -3.04
CA ARG A 146 -21.04 -30.47 -2.48
C ARG A 146 -22.33 -31.20 -2.16
N VAL A 147 -22.93 -31.92 -3.11
CA VAL A 147 -24.22 -32.63 -2.93
C VAL A 147 -24.22 -33.56 -1.70
N VAL A 148 -23.05 -34.10 -1.38
CA VAL A 148 -22.87 -35.02 -0.25
C VAL A 148 -22.63 -34.26 1.05
N LEU A 149 -21.95 -33.11 0.99
CA LEU A 149 -21.61 -32.27 2.16
C LEU A 149 -22.73 -31.30 2.57
N ASP A 150 -23.61 -30.96 1.63
CA ASP A 150 -24.66 -29.93 1.72
C ASP A 150 -25.88 -30.42 2.52
N ASP A 151 -25.67 -30.60 3.82
CA ASP A 151 -26.63 -31.19 4.77
C ASP A 151 -27.23 -30.18 5.75
N ASP A 152 -26.80 -28.92 5.67
CA ASP A 152 -27.03 -27.89 6.66
C ASP A 152 -26.79 -26.51 6.07
N ASP A 153 -27.70 -25.56 6.35
CA ASP A 153 -27.69 -24.20 5.80
C ASP A 153 -26.34 -23.46 6.02
N ASP A 154 -25.64 -23.71 7.13
CA ASP A 154 -24.33 -23.10 7.39
C ASP A 154 -23.27 -23.67 6.44
N VAL A 155 -23.28 -24.98 6.19
CA VAL A 155 -22.35 -25.64 5.26
C VAL A 155 -22.66 -25.21 3.84
N THR A 156 -23.94 -25.17 3.46
CA THR A 156 -24.40 -24.65 2.16
C THR A 156 -23.86 -23.24 1.93
N PHE A 157 -24.07 -22.36 2.91
CA PHE A 157 -23.66 -20.97 2.82
C PHE A 157 -22.17 -20.81 2.55
N TRP A 158 -21.32 -21.51 3.30
CA TRP A 158 -19.87 -21.38 3.12
C TRP A 158 -19.38 -22.03 1.82
N LEU A 159 -20.00 -23.14 1.38
CA LEU A 159 -19.72 -23.71 0.06
C LEU A 159 -20.12 -22.75 -1.07
N ASP A 160 -21.23 -22.02 -0.94
CA ASP A 160 -21.62 -20.96 -1.88
C ASP A 160 -20.59 -19.82 -1.93
N GLN A 161 -20.02 -19.42 -0.77
CA GLN A 161 -18.95 -18.41 -0.76
C GLN A 161 -17.68 -18.90 -1.47
N ILE A 162 -17.33 -20.18 -1.30
CA ILE A 162 -16.21 -20.79 -2.03
C ILE A 162 -16.49 -20.81 -3.53
N GLU A 163 -17.67 -21.28 -3.96
CA GLU A 163 -18.06 -21.33 -5.37
C GLU A 163 -18.07 -19.95 -6.02
N ALA A 164 -18.51 -18.92 -5.29
CA ALA A 164 -18.53 -17.55 -5.79
C ALA A 164 -17.13 -16.96 -6.02
N VAL A 165 -16.17 -17.26 -5.14
CA VAL A 165 -14.83 -16.65 -5.19
C VAL A 165 -13.84 -17.44 -6.03
N LEU A 166 -13.94 -18.76 -6.04
CA LEU A 166 -12.94 -19.66 -6.64
C LEU A 166 -12.68 -19.41 -8.15
N PRO A 167 -13.68 -19.12 -9.01
CA PRO A 167 -13.45 -18.86 -10.43
C PRO A 167 -12.68 -17.56 -10.75
N HIS A 168 -12.65 -16.62 -9.81
CA HIS A 168 -12.06 -15.29 -9.99
C HIS A 168 -11.02 -14.98 -8.90
N CYS A 169 -10.48 -16.02 -8.26
CA CYS A 169 -9.51 -15.91 -7.18
C CYS A 169 -8.12 -15.61 -7.77
N GLU A 170 -7.83 -14.33 -8.04
CA GLU A 170 -6.63 -13.88 -8.73
C GLU A 170 -5.76 -12.93 -7.89
N THR A 171 -6.34 -12.33 -6.85
CA THR A 171 -5.68 -11.30 -6.03
C THR A 171 -5.32 -11.83 -4.63
N PRO A 172 -4.27 -11.27 -3.98
CA PRO A 172 -3.90 -11.66 -2.61
C PRO A 172 -5.05 -11.56 -1.60
N THR A 173 -5.91 -10.56 -1.74
CA THR A 173 -7.10 -10.42 -0.88
C THR A 173 -8.08 -11.57 -1.10
N GLN A 174 -8.33 -11.97 -2.35
CA GLN A 174 -9.18 -13.12 -2.65
C GLN A 174 -8.57 -14.43 -2.17
N PHE A 175 -7.24 -14.58 -2.22
CA PHE A 175 -6.55 -15.76 -1.68
C PHE A 175 -6.81 -15.92 -0.17
N VAL A 176 -6.74 -14.82 0.57
CA VAL A 176 -7.05 -14.80 2.01
C VAL A 176 -8.52 -15.10 2.26
N SER A 177 -9.44 -14.47 1.50
CA SER A 177 -10.88 -14.74 1.60
C SER A 177 -11.22 -16.21 1.36
N LEU A 178 -10.65 -16.84 0.33
CA LEU A 178 -10.83 -18.26 0.06
C LEU A 178 -10.38 -19.12 1.25
N GLY A 179 -9.24 -18.80 1.85
CA GLY A 179 -8.76 -19.48 3.06
C GLY A 179 -9.75 -19.38 4.23
N ILE A 180 -10.31 -18.20 4.48
CA ILE A 180 -11.32 -17.97 5.52
C ILE A 180 -12.58 -18.80 5.28
N TYR A 181 -13.05 -18.89 4.03
CA TYR A 181 -14.25 -19.67 3.70
C TYR A 181 -14.01 -21.17 3.84
N VAL A 182 -12.85 -21.68 3.40
CA VAL A 182 -12.49 -23.09 3.59
C VAL A 182 -12.36 -23.42 5.08
N GLU A 183 -11.74 -22.56 5.88
CA GLU A 183 -11.68 -22.72 7.34
C GLU A 183 -13.07 -22.77 7.97
N ALA A 184 -13.98 -21.89 7.53
CA ALA A 184 -15.35 -21.88 8.00
C ALA A 184 -16.10 -23.18 7.66
N VAL A 185 -16.01 -23.66 6.41
CA VAL A 185 -16.57 -24.97 6.01
C VAL A 185 -16.01 -26.10 6.87
N VAL A 186 -14.69 -26.15 7.06
CA VAL A 186 -14.03 -27.20 7.86
C VAL A 186 -14.51 -27.18 9.30
N ARG A 187 -14.60 -26.00 9.92
CA ARG A 187 -15.11 -25.84 11.29
C ARG A 187 -16.53 -26.36 11.41
N GLU A 188 -17.38 -26.04 10.43
CA GLU A 188 -18.76 -26.48 10.40
C GLU A 188 -18.89 -27.99 10.19
N LEU A 189 -18.07 -28.61 9.34
CA LEU A 189 -18.07 -30.06 9.09
C LEU A 189 -17.47 -30.87 10.26
N ASN A 190 -16.54 -30.29 11.02
CA ASN A 190 -15.91 -30.94 12.17
C ASN A 190 -16.75 -30.93 13.45
N LYS A 191 -17.94 -30.31 13.46
CA LYS A 191 -18.89 -30.45 14.59
C LYS A 191 -19.21 -31.93 14.78
N ALA A 192 -19.15 -32.44 16.01
CA ALA A 192 -19.13 -33.89 16.32
C ALA A 192 -20.25 -34.71 15.65
N ASP A 193 -21.46 -34.16 15.60
CA ASP A 193 -22.62 -34.80 14.97
C ASP A 193 -22.54 -34.80 13.42
N ARG A 194 -21.83 -33.84 12.83
CA ARG A 194 -21.62 -33.73 11.39
C ARG A 194 -20.42 -34.54 10.90
N ALA A 195 -19.39 -34.68 11.72
CA ALA A 195 -18.27 -35.56 11.42
C ALA A 195 -18.71 -37.03 11.27
N ALA A 196 -19.62 -37.49 12.15
CA ALA A 196 -20.23 -38.81 12.05
C ALA A 196 -21.04 -38.99 10.75
N ARG A 197 -21.91 -38.02 10.42
CA ARG A 197 -22.72 -38.03 9.20
C ARG A 197 -21.87 -37.98 7.92
N THR A 198 -20.80 -37.19 7.91
CA THR A 198 -19.87 -37.13 6.77
C THR A 198 -19.17 -38.47 6.54
N ALA A 199 -18.89 -39.22 7.62
CA ALA A 199 -18.25 -40.53 7.51
C ALA A 199 -19.15 -41.61 6.89
N GLU A 200 -20.46 -41.51 7.09
CA GLU A 200 -21.45 -42.41 6.47
C GLU A 200 -21.63 -42.17 4.97
N LYS A 201 -21.18 -41.01 4.48
CA LYS A 201 -21.50 -40.50 3.15
C LYS A 201 -20.44 -40.75 2.08
N GLY A 202 -19.31 -41.37 2.43
CA GLY A 202 -18.35 -41.93 1.49
C GLY A 202 -16.91 -41.41 1.63
N GLU A 203 -15.97 -42.25 1.21
CA GLU A 203 -14.52 -42.04 1.40
C GLU A 203 -13.99 -40.77 0.70
N GLY A 204 -14.57 -40.38 -0.44
CA GLY A 204 -14.16 -39.18 -1.19
C GLY A 204 -14.44 -37.87 -0.47
N ALA A 205 -15.64 -37.71 0.11
CA ALA A 205 -16.02 -36.52 0.87
C ALA A 205 -15.17 -36.40 2.15
N LEU A 206 -14.96 -37.52 2.86
CA LEU A 206 -14.05 -37.58 4.00
C LEU A 206 -12.62 -37.16 3.63
N ALA A 207 -12.09 -37.64 2.51
CA ALA A 207 -10.75 -37.28 2.06
C ALA A 207 -10.62 -35.79 1.70
N ALA A 208 -11.65 -35.19 1.10
CA ALA A 208 -11.68 -33.76 0.81
C ALA A 208 -11.70 -32.91 2.09
N VAL A 209 -12.52 -33.28 3.08
CA VAL A 209 -12.58 -32.60 4.39
C VAL A 209 -11.27 -32.76 5.16
N ALA A 210 -10.67 -33.95 5.16
CA ALA A 210 -9.38 -34.19 5.80
C ALA A 210 -8.26 -33.37 5.17
N ALA A 211 -8.22 -33.27 3.83
CA ALA A 211 -7.25 -32.44 3.12
C ALA A 211 -7.42 -30.95 3.44
N ALA A 212 -8.66 -30.46 3.51
CA ALA A 212 -8.97 -29.09 3.91
C ALA A 212 -8.55 -28.81 5.36
N ALA A 213 -8.87 -29.72 6.28
CA ALA A 213 -8.47 -29.59 7.68
C ALA A 213 -6.95 -29.60 7.86
N ALA A 214 -6.22 -30.43 7.11
CA ALA A 214 -4.76 -30.45 7.15
C ALA A 214 -4.14 -29.12 6.67
N LEU A 215 -4.69 -28.51 5.61
CA LEU A 215 -4.23 -27.22 5.10
C LEU A 215 -4.54 -26.06 6.06
N VAL A 216 -5.68 -26.10 6.73
CA VAL A 216 -6.07 -25.09 7.74
C VAL A 216 -5.23 -25.23 9.01
N ALA A 217 -4.95 -26.46 9.46
CA ALA A 217 -4.17 -26.71 10.68
C ALA A 217 -2.65 -26.51 10.51
N GLY A 218 -2.14 -26.58 9.28
CA GLY A 218 -0.73 -26.35 8.94
C GLY A 218 -0.39 -24.91 8.55
N GLY A 219 -1.35 -23.97 8.69
CA GLY A 219 -1.23 -22.56 8.34
C GLY A 219 -0.56 -21.68 9.37
#